data_AF-A0A7K1FIG9-F1
#
_entry.id   AF-A0A7K1FIG9-F1
#
_cell.length_a   1.000
_cell.length_b   1.000
_cell.length_c   1.000
_cell.angle_alpha   90.00
_cell.angle_beta   90.00
_cell.angle_gamma   90.00
#
_symmetry.space_group_name_H-M   'P 1'
#
loop_
_entity.id
_entity.type
_entity.pdbx_description
1 polymer ?
#
loop_
_entity_poly.entity_id
_entity_poly.type
_entity_poly.pdbx_seq_one_letter_code
_entity_poly.pdbx_strand_id
1 'polypeptide(L)'
;MERDLQTVHRFAKALLSQHGLHGWSVFWAHSIESTDLGGVTLAHIDRIVFSATHMAMMTPAERRGAVRHEVAHAIAGVAAEHSDGWKEVVVGLGGSAEDSKLVNPLLYPWFGLCPDDHGFVSVRPPGPNGFLCEDESHDAPVPLKVWRRNPKSRAFDPGVARITDSYPEPKSIPTFEVGARVKVIPFGSVKYDNVSLTITGITERDYLARHDQTDETIVIHFDGVTNAEDPA
;
A
#
# COMPACT_ATOMS: atom_id res chain seq x y z
N MET A 1 -17.92 14.28 -11.49
CA MET A 1 -16.48 13.97 -11.62
C MET A 1 -16.37 12.52 -12.05
N GLU A 2 -15.76 12.25 -13.20
CA GLU A 2 -15.61 10.89 -13.71
C GLU A 2 -14.57 10.14 -12.84
N ARG A 3 -15.00 9.02 -12.27
CA ARG A 3 -14.22 8.22 -11.32
C ARG A 3 -13.89 6.86 -11.96
N ASP A 4 -13.39 6.91 -13.19
CA ASP A 4 -13.10 5.71 -13.97
C ASP A 4 -11.72 5.12 -13.61
N LEU A 5 -11.72 4.13 -12.71
CA LEU A 5 -10.52 3.36 -12.36
C LEU A 5 -10.04 2.47 -13.50
N GLN A 6 -10.88 2.13 -14.49
CA GLN A 6 -10.43 1.40 -15.68
C GLN A 6 -9.55 2.28 -16.58
N THR A 7 -9.86 3.57 -16.70
CA THR A 7 -8.95 4.53 -17.38
C THR A 7 -7.61 4.63 -16.67
N VAL A 8 -7.60 4.64 -15.34
CA VAL A 8 -6.36 4.62 -14.54
C VAL A 8 -5.57 3.34 -14.81
N HIS A 9 -6.23 2.19 -14.77
CA HIS A 9 -5.59 0.90 -15.02
C HIS A 9 -4.96 0.82 -16.42
N ARG A 10 -5.69 1.27 -17.46
CA ARG A 10 -5.17 1.36 -18.83
C ARG A 10 -3.97 2.29 -18.91
N PHE A 11 -4.02 3.44 -18.24
CA PHE A 11 -2.90 4.38 -18.20
C PHE A 11 -1.65 3.75 -17.57
N ALA A 12 -1.79 3.08 -16.42
CA ALA A 12 -0.68 2.39 -15.76
C ALA A 12 -0.07 1.30 -16.65
N LYS A 13 -0.88 0.42 -17.23
CA LYS A 13 -0.41 -0.64 -18.15
C LYS A 13 0.27 -0.08 -19.38
N ALA A 14 -0.26 1.00 -19.96
CA ALA A 14 0.35 1.65 -21.12
C ALA A 14 1.71 2.27 -20.77
N LEU A 15 1.84 2.90 -19.60
CA LEU A 15 3.09 3.50 -19.15
C LEU A 15 4.15 2.44 -18.89
N LEU A 16 3.82 1.38 -18.14
CA LEU A 16 4.71 0.22 -17.94
C LEU A 16 5.21 -0.35 -19.27
N SER A 17 4.29 -0.58 -20.22
CA SER A 17 4.64 -1.12 -21.54
C SER A 17 5.53 -0.18 -22.37
N GLN A 18 5.37 1.14 -22.26
CA GLN A 18 6.23 2.10 -22.96
C GLN A 18 7.68 2.06 -22.47
N HIS A 19 7.89 1.63 -21.23
CA HIS A 19 9.20 1.51 -20.59
C HIS A 19 9.73 0.06 -20.54
N GLY A 20 9.17 -0.85 -21.36
CA GLY A 20 9.65 -2.23 -21.51
C GLY A 20 9.23 -3.19 -20.39
N LEU A 21 8.42 -2.73 -19.42
CA LEU A 21 7.95 -3.52 -18.27
C LEU A 21 6.69 -4.34 -18.63
N HIS A 22 6.76 -5.12 -19.72
CA HIS A 22 5.59 -5.85 -20.25
C HIS A 22 5.06 -6.95 -19.31
N GLY A 23 5.93 -7.54 -18.48
CA GLY A 23 5.57 -8.56 -17.49
C GLY A 23 4.89 -8.01 -16.24
N TRP A 24 4.89 -6.68 -16.06
CA TRP A 24 4.36 -6.08 -14.84
C TRP A 24 2.83 -6.11 -14.77
N SER A 25 2.31 -6.48 -13.62
CA SER A 25 0.88 -6.55 -13.31
C SER A 25 0.40 -5.31 -12.55
N VAL A 26 -0.89 -4.96 -12.72
CA VAL A 26 -1.53 -3.84 -12.01
C VAL A 26 -2.77 -4.37 -11.32
N PHE A 27 -2.83 -4.22 -10.00
CA PHE A 27 -3.91 -4.74 -9.16
C PHE A 27 -4.62 -3.63 -8.40
N TRP A 28 -5.84 -3.94 -7.97
CA TRP A 28 -6.66 -3.08 -7.13
C TRP A 28 -6.94 -3.78 -5.81
N ALA A 29 -6.64 -3.11 -4.70
CA ALA A 29 -7.11 -3.47 -3.37
C ALA A 29 -8.25 -2.53 -2.95
N HIS A 30 -9.16 -2.99 -2.10
CA HIS A 30 -10.25 -2.16 -1.59
C HIS A 30 -9.68 -0.94 -0.84
N SER A 31 -8.81 -1.17 0.14
CA SER A 31 -8.02 -0.14 0.81
C SER A 31 -6.59 -0.61 1.10
N ILE A 32 -5.63 0.33 1.10
CA ILE A 32 -4.25 0.08 1.58
C ILE A 32 -3.92 1.25 2.49
N GLU A 33 -3.87 1.04 3.80
CA GLU A 33 -3.82 2.14 4.78
C GLU A 33 -2.44 2.79 4.96
N SER A 34 -1.44 2.36 4.19
CA SER A 34 -0.03 2.74 4.39
C SER A 34 0.66 3.16 3.10
N THR A 35 -0.06 3.75 2.14
CA THR A 35 0.54 4.20 0.87
C THR A 35 0.35 5.70 0.64
N ASP A 36 1.46 6.43 0.59
CA ASP A 36 1.49 7.90 0.55
C ASP A 36 0.81 8.51 -0.68
N LEU A 37 0.49 7.71 -1.70
CA LEU A 37 -0.27 8.16 -2.88
C LEU A 37 -1.29 7.12 -3.36
N GLY A 38 -1.75 6.26 -2.46
CA GLY A 38 -2.78 5.27 -2.78
C GLY A 38 -2.30 4.12 -3.68
N GLY A 39 -0.99 3.88 -3.78
CA GLY A 39 -0.40 2.77 -4.52
C GLY A 39 0.89 2.23 -3.88
N VAL A 40 1.29 1.02 -4.26
CA VAL A 40 2.56 0.41 -3.87
C VAL A 40 3.14 -0.42 -5.01
N THR A 41 4.44 -0.27 -5.24
CA THR A 41 5.23 -1.05 -6.18
C THR A 41 5.93 -2.22 -5.49
N LEU A 42 5.69 -3.43 -5.99
CA LEU A 42 6.22 -4.71 -5.51
C LEU A 42 7.16 -5.29 -6.57
N ALA A 43 8.41 -4.81 -6.59
CA ALA A 43 9.39 -5.18 -7.62
C ALA A 43 9.78 -6.67 -7.61
N HIS A 44 9.65 -7.36 -6.48
CA HIS A 44 10.03 -8.78 -6.38
C HIS A 44 9.06 -9.73 -7.13
N ILE A 45 7.86 -9.26 -7.45
CA ILE A 45 6.83 -10.00 -8.23
C ILE A 45 6.31 -9.18 -9.41
N ASP A 46 7.04 -8.14 -9.85
CA ASP A 46 6.66 -7.28 -10.97
C ASP A 46 5.20 -6.78 -10.88
N ARG A 47 4.80 -6.21 -9.74
CA ARG A 47 3.40 -5.82 -9.49
C ARG A 47 3.28 -4.41 -8.93
N ILE A 48 2.27 -3.67 -9.38
CA ILE A 48 1.81 -2.44 -8.74
C ILE A 48 0.40 -2.68 -8.20
N VAL A 49 0.14 -2.32 -6.95
CA VAL A 49 -1.18 -2.41 -6.33
C VAL A 49 -1.68 -1.01 -5.99
N PHE A 50 -2.87 -0.64 -6.47
CA PHE A 50 -3.52 0.61 -6.11
C PHE A 50 -4.68 0.39 -5.14
N SER A 51 -4.89 1.31 -4.20
CA SER A 51 -6.09 1.39 -3.39
C SER A 51 -7.23 2.01 -4.20
N ALA A 52 -8.28 1.23 -4.43
CA ALA A 52 -9.50 1.69 -5.09
C ALA A 52 -10.14 2.85 -4.31
N THR A 53 -10.15 2.78 -2.98
CA THR A 53 -10.66 3.85 -2.12
C THR A 53 -9.90 5.15 -2.30
N HIS A 54 -8.56 5.12 -2.20
CA HIS A 54 -7.73 6.33 -2.36
C HIS A 54 -7.88 6.93 -3.76
N MET A 55 -7.74 6.10 -4.79
CA MET A 55 -7.85 6.55 -6.17
C MET A 55 -9.26 7.09 -6.50
N ALA A 56 -10.31 6.57 -5.90
CA ALA A 56 -11.67 7.08 -6.11
C ALA A 56 -11.89 8.49 -5.53
N MET A 57 -11.18 8.86 -4.45
CA MET A 57 -11.24 10.22 -3.85
C MET A 57 -10.47 11.27 -4.66
N MET A 58 -9.41 10.84 -5.35
CA MET A 58 -8.53 11.69 -6.15
C MET A 58 -9.21 12.26 -7.39
N THR A 59 -8.78 13.45 -7.79
CA THR A 59 -9.03 14.04 -9.10
C THR A 59 -8.31 13.27 -10.21
N PRO A 60 -8.69 13.46 -11.48
CA PRO A 60 -7.99 12.81 -12.60
C PRO A 60 -6.49 13.15 -12.69
N ALA A 61 -6.08 14.34 -12.26
CA ALA A 61 -4.66 14.74 -12.27
C ALA A 61 -3.88 14.02 -11.16
N GLU A 62 -4.41 13.99 -9.94
CA GLU A 62 -3.82 13.28 -8.79
C GLU A 62 -3.67 11.79 -9.08
N ARG A 63 -4.69 11.13 -9.68
CA ARG A 63 -4.58 9.71 -10.09
C ARG A 63 -3.44 9.47 -11.07
N ARG A 64 -3.23 10.38 -12.03
CA ARG A 64 -2.11 10.26 -12.98
C ARG A 64 -0.77 10.48 -12.29
N GLY A 65 -0.71 11.38 -11.31
CA GLY A 65 0.45 11.58 -10.44
C GLY A 65 0.81 10.29 -9.70
N ALA A 66 -0.15 9.69 -9.00
CA ALA A 66 0.02 8.42 -8.28
C ALA A 66 0.51 7.29 -9.21
N VAL A 67 -0.09 7.13 -10.39
CA VAL A 67 0.37 6.11 -11.35
C VAL A 67 1.82 6.34 -11.78
N ARG A 68 2.21 7.58 -12.08
CA ARG A 68 3.59 7.89 -12.47
C ARG A 68 4.59 7.65 -11.34
N HIS A 69 4.18 7.93 -10.10
CA HIS A 69 4.99 7.67 -8.92
C HIS A 69 5.32 6.17 -8.79
N GLU A 70 4.30 5.32 -8.81
CA GLU A 70 4.51 3.87 -8.69
C GLU A 70 5.30 3.30 -9.88
N VAL A 71 5.01 3.75 -11.11
CA VAL A 71 5.76 3.33 -12.29
C VAL A 71 7.21 3.83 -12.24
N ALA A 72 7.47 5.01 -11.68
CA ALA A 72 8.84 5.46 -11.45
C ALA A 72 9.60 4.53 -10.50
N HIS A 73 8.97 4.05 -9.42
CA HIS A 73 9.56 3.02 -8.55
C HIS A 73 9.81 1.70 -9.31
N ALA A 74 8.92 1.31 -10.21
CA ALA A 74 9.12 0.10 -11.02
C ALA A 74 10.34 0.22 -11.96
N ILE A 75 10.60 1.42 -12.49
CA ILE A 75 11.72 1.70 -13.41
C ILE A 75 13.04 1.91 -12.64
N ALA A 76 13.03 2.75 -11.61
CA ALA A 76 14.23 3.10 -10.84
C ALA A 76 14.65 2.00 -9.85
N GLY A 77 13.73 1.11 -9.52
CA GLY A 77 13.86 0.12 -8.44
C GLY A 77 13.34 0.69 -7.11
N VAL A 78 12.59 -0.15 -6.37
CA VAL A 78 11.97 0.25 -5.08
C VAL A 78 13.04 0.65 -4.04
N ALA A 79 14.21 0.01 -4.07
CA ALA A 79 15.33 0.33 -3.17
C ALA A 79 15.97 1.71 -3.44
N ALA A 80 15.66 2.34 -4.57
CA ALA A 80 16.10 3.71 -4.84
C ALA A 80 15.23 4.75 -4.11
N GLU A 81 14.13 4.34 -3.48
CA GLU A 81 13.21 5.21 -2.76
C GLU A 81 12.89 6.48 -3.58
N HIS A 82 12.88 7.67 -2.97
CA HIS A 82 12.74 8.96 -3.68
C HIS A 82 14.09 9.63 -3.94
N SER A 83 15.14 8.85 -4.20
CA SER A 83 16.48 9.35 -4.56
C SER A 83 16.46 10.19 -5.84
N ASP A 84 17.56 10.88 -6.15
CA ASP A 84 17.67 11.70 -7.35
C ASP A 84 17.45 10.90 -8.65
N GLY A 85 17.89 9.62 -8.69
CA GLY A 85 17.60 8.74 -9.83
C GLY A 85 16.10 8.47 -9.99
N TRP A 86 15.36 8.29 -8.90
CA TRP A 86 13.91 8.18 -8.95
C TRP A 86 13.25 9.51 -9.38
N LYS A 87 13.75 10.65 -8.89
CA LYS A 87 13.23 11.97 -9.24
C LYS A 87 13.37 12.26 -10.74
N GLU A 88 14.52 11.91 -11.32
CA GLU A 88 14.74 12.02 -12.76
C GLU A 88 13.73 11.20 -13.55
N VAL A 89 13.47 9.96 -13.11
CA VAL A 89 12.48 9.09 -13.74
C VAL A 89 11.08 9.68 -13.63
N VAL A 90 10.60 10.04 -12.44
CA VAL A 90 9.22 10.51 -12.25
C VAL A 90 8.94 11.81 -13.02
N VAL A 91 9.91 12.73 -13.07
CA VAL A 91 9.83 13.96 -13.87
C VAL A 91 9.82 13.62 -15.36
N GLY A 92 10.65 12.68 -15.81
CA GLY A 92 10.65 12.17 -17.18
C GLY A 92 9.31 11.56 -17.62
N LEU A 93 8.57 10.96 -16.69
CA LEU A 93 7.20 10.44 -16.92
C LEU A 93 6.13 11.56 -16.95
N GLY A 94 6.51 12.82 -16.72
CA GLY A 94 5.61 13.97 -16.58
C GLY A 94 4.89 13.99 -15.22
N GLY A 95 5.51 13.42 -14.19
CA GLY A 95 5.09 13.50 -12.80
C GLY A 95 5.82 14.62 -12.05
N SER A 96 5.68 14.63 -10.73
CA SER A 96 6.32 15.60 -9.84
C SER A 96 7.10 14.87 -8.76
N ALA A 97 8.34 15.30 -8.53
CA ALA A 97 9.15 14.83 -7.41
C ALA A 97 8.80 15.54 -6.08
N GLU A 98 8.08 16.66 -6.15
CA GLU A 98 7.69 17.49 -5.00
C GLU A 98 6.42 16.96 -4.33
N ASP A 99 5.55 16.31 -5.11
CA ASP A 99 4.27 15.76 -4.63
C ASP A 99 4.39 14.34 -4.04
N SER A 100 5.61 13.80 -3.94
CA SER A 100 5.85 12.40 -3.53
C SER A 100 5.57 12.10 -2.06
N LYS A 101 5.40 13.13 -1.21
CA LYS A 101 5.21 13.00 0.24
C LYS A 101 3.98 13.73 0.78
N LEU A 102 3.24 14.45 -0.05
CA LEU A 102 2.15 15.31 0.41
C LEU A 102 0.81 14.60 0.26
N VAL A 103 0.54 13.69 1.20
CA VAL A 103 -0.83 13.24 1.42
C VAL A 103 -1.64 14.44 1.89
N ASN A 104 -2.57 14.95 1.08
CA ASN A 104 -3.43 16.05 1.52
C ASN A 104 -4.38 15.55 2.62
N PRO A 105 -4.16 15.89 3.90
CA PRO A 105 -4.89 15.27 5.01
C PRO A 105 -6.38 15.65 5.00
N LEU A 106 -6.72 16.76 4.35
CA LEU A 106 -8.10 17.23 4.20
C LEU A 106 -8.93 16.35 3.26
N LEU A 107 -8.31 15.43 2.52
CA LEU A 107 -9.02 14.48 1.68
C LEU A 107 -9.49 13.24 2.46
N TYR A 108 -8.87 12.95 3.60
CA TYR A 108 -9.09 11.69 4.32
C TYR A 108 -10.09 11.86 5.46
N PRO A 109 -10.90 10.82 5.75
CA PRO A 109 -11.92 10.88 6.80
C PRO A 109 -11.31 10.86 8.20
N TRP A 110 -10.11 10.30 8.35
CA TRP A 110 -9.33 10.33 9.58
C TRP A 110 -7.95 10.87 9.30
N PHE A 111 -7.48 11.79 10.13
CA PHE A 111 -6.13 12.29 10.08
C PHE A 111 -5.56 12.43 11.49
N GLY A 112 -4.27 12.22 11.62
CA GLY A 112 -3.54 12.34 12.87
C GLY A 112 -2.21 13.02 12.65
N LEU A 113 -1.65 13.57 13.73
CA LEU A 113 -0.28 14.08 13.75
C LEU A 113 0.49 13.30 14.81
N CYS A 114 1.74 12.95 14.53
CA CYS A 114 2.67 12.57 15.59
C CYS A 114 3.08 13.82 16.42
N PRO A 115 3.79 13.65 17.56
CA PRO A 115 4.27 14.78 18.37
C PRO A 115 5.18 15.78 17.65
N ASP A 116 5.87 15.35 16.58
CA ASP A 116 6.75 16.19 15.76
C ASP A 116 6.06 16.67 14.48
N ASP A 117 4.71 16.70 14.47
CA ASP A 117 3.86 17.20 13.38
C ASP A 117 3.91 16.43 12.04
N HIS A 118 4.52 15.24 11.97
CA HIS A 118 4.34 14.34 10.82
C HIS A 118 2.87 13.94 10.65
N GLY A 119 2.34 14.13 9.45
CA GLY A 119 0.93 13.92 9.11
C GLY A 119 0.62 12.51 8.67
N PHE A 120 -0.43 11.94 9.25
CA PHE A 120 -0.96 10.63 8.91
C PHE A 120 -2.42 10.73 8.54
N VAL A 121 -2.86 9.80 7.71
CA VAL A 121 -4.24 9.72 7.29
C VAL A 121 -4.73 8.28 7.26
N SER A 122 -6.04 8.10 7.39
CA SER A 122 -6.66 6.81 7.17
C SER A 122 -8.08 6.97 6.62
N VAL A 123 -8.50 5.99 5.83
CA VAL A 123 -9.88 5.88 5.34
C VAL A 123 -10.80 5.16 6.32
N ARG A 124 -10.25 4.37 7.25
CA ARG A 124 -11.00 3.73 8.34
C ARG A 124 -10.71 4.41 9.68
N PRO A 125 -11.62 4.29 10.67
CA PRO A 125 -11.32 4.75 12.01
C PRO A 125 -10.07 4.03 12.54
N PRO A 126 -9.11 4.77 13.12
CA PRO A 126 -7.93 4.15 13.73
C PRO A 126 -8.35 3.23 14.88
N GLY A 127 -7.71 2.06 14.96
CA GLY A 127 -7.92 1.10 16.05
C GLY A 127 -7.43 1.62 17.40
N PRO A 128 -7.68 0.89 18.51
CA PRO A 128 -7.35 1.33 19.87
C PRO A 128 -5.85 1.61 20.09
N ASN A 129 -4.97 0.99 19.30
CA ASN A 129 -3.52 1.20 19.37
C ASN A 129 -3.00 2.27 18.37
N GLY A 130 -3.87 2.84 17.53
CA GLY A 130 -3.49 3.82 16.51
C GLY A 130 -2.46 3.30 15.50
N PHE A 131 -1.77 4.24 14.86
CA PHE A 131 -0.59 3.97 14.03
C PHE A 131 0.67 4.45 14.77
N LEU A 132 1.84 3.93 14.38
CA LEU A 132 3.14 4.38 14.84
C LEU A 132 3.79 5.23 13.74
N CYS A 133 4.43 6.34 14.13
CA CYS A 133 5.31 7.10 13.26
C CYS A 133 6.72 6.56 13.37
N GLU A 134 7.27 6.09 12.26
CA GLU A 134 8.62 5.51 12.15
C GLU A 134 9.56 6.42 11.35
N ASP A 135 9.23 7.72 11.26
CA ASP A 135 10.08 8.69 10.58
C ASP A 135 11.50 8.72 11.20
N GLU A 136 12.51 8.88 10.35
CA GLU A 136 13.92 8.92 10.75
C GLU A 136 14.24 10.03 11.74
N SER A 137 13.38 11.05 11.85
CA SER A 137 13.50 12.09 12.88
C SER A 137 13.29 11.58 14.30
N HIS A 138 12.71 10.38 14.47
CA HIS A 138 12.41 9.79 15.77
C HIS A 138 13.45 8.74 16.19
N ASP A 139 13.90 8.79 17.45
CA ASP A 139 14.81 7.77 18.02
C ASP A 139 14.16 6.39 18.17
N ALA A 140 12.83 6.32 18.16
CA ALA A 140 12.03 5.10 18.21
C ALA A 140 10.61 5.36 17.66
N PRO A 141 9.88 4.33 17.20
CA PRO A 141 8.50 4.49 16.72
C PRO A 141 7.59 5.21 17.72
N VAL A 142 6.95 6.29 17.30
CA VAL A 142 6.14 7.15 18.17
C VAL A 142 4.64 6.92 17.93
N PRO A 143 3.84 6.60 18.97
CA PRO A 143 2.41 6.41 18.78
C PRO A 143 1.69 7.71 18.46
N LEU A 144 0.78 7.65 17.49
CA LEU A 144 -0.10 8.76 17.16
C LEU A 144 -1.14 8.98 18.26
N LYS A 145 -0.98 10.07 19.01
CA LYS A 145 -1.80 10.37 20.19
C LYS A 145 -3.17 10.97 19.85
N VAL A 146 -3.31 11.63 18.69
CA VAL A 146 -4.51 12.38 18.36
C VAL A 146 -4.97 12.06 16.93
N TRP A 147 -6.20 11.60 16.83
CA TRP A 147 -6.91 11.42 15.58
C TRP A 147 -8.12 12.33 15.52
N ARG A 148 -8.31 12.96 14.37
CA ARG A 148 -9.43 13.84 14.08
C ARG A 148 -10.22 13.27 12.92
N ARG A 149 -11.54 13.31 13.06
CA ARG A 149 -12.46 12.96 11.98
C ARG A 149 -12.71 14.18 11.12
N ASN A 150 -12.58 14.01 9.81
CA ASN A 150 -12.94 15.01 8.81
C ASN A 150 -14.27 14.61 8.14
N PRO A 151 -15.41 15.15 8.59
CA PRO A 151 -16.72 14.77 8.06
C PRO A 151 -16.94 15.24 6.61
N LYS A 152 -16.07 16.10 6.07
CA LYS A 152 -16.14 16.62 4.69
C LYS A 152 -15.30 15.82 3.71
N SER A 153 -14.64 14.75 4.16
CA SER A 153 -13.84 13.89 3.29
C SER A 153 -14.66 13.35 2.12
N ARG A 154 -14.03 13.30 0.95
CA ARG A 154 -14.60 12.67 -0.26
C ARG A 154 -14.80 11.16 -0.10
N ALA A 155 -14.16 10.52 0.88
CA ALA A 155 -14.41 9.12 1.23
C ALA A 155 -15.88 8.84 1.50
N PHE A 156 -16.62 9.83 2.03
CA PHE A 156 -18.06 9.70 2.32
C PHE A 156 -18.97 9.96 1.12
N ASP A 157 -18.42 10.30 -0.06
CA ASP A 157 -19.21 10.42 -1.29
C ASP A 157 -19.75 9.04 -1.68
N PRO A 158 -21.07 8.84 -1.83
CA PRO A 158 -21.64 7.54 -2.21
C PRO A 158 -21.10 6.98 -3.54
N GLY A 159 -20.60 7.86 -4.43
CA GLY A 159 -19.93 7.47 -5.65
C GLY A 159 -18.54 6.88 -5.44
N VAL A 160 -17.85 7.19 -4.34
CA VAL A 160 -16.61 6.50 -3.93
C VAL A 160 -16.94 5.09 -3.48
N ALA A 161 -17.89 4.92 -2.55
CA ALA A 161 -18.32 3.60 -2.06
C ALA A 161 -18.71 2.65 -3.21
N ARG A 162 -19.57 3.09 -4.15
CA ARG A 162 -19.99 2.27 -5.30
C ARG A 162 -18.82 1.75 -6.15
N ILE A 163 -17.76 2.53 -6.28
CA ILE A 163 -16.58 2.14 -7.04
C ILE A 163 -15.74 1.18 -6.23
N THR A 164 -15.48 1.50 -4.96
CA THR A 164 -14.69 0.62 -4.10
C THR A 164 -15.35 -0.75 -3.91
N ASP A 165 -16.68 -0.80 -3.85
CA ASP A 165 -17.45 -2.05 -3.75
C ASP A 165 -17.31 -2.93 -5.01
N SER A 166 -16.89 -2.35 -6.15
CA SER A 166 -16.57 -3.09 -7.37
C SER A 166 -15.16 -3.71 -7.34
N TYR A 167 -14.36 -3.36 -6.33
CA TYR A 167 -13.04 -3.91 -6.04
C TYR A 167 -13.02 -4.44 -4.59
N PRO A 168 -13.87 -5.44 -4.26
CA PRO A 168 -13.89 -5.98 -2.92
C PRO A 168 -12.51 -6.56 -2.60
N GLU A 169 -12.08 -6.39 -1.36
CA GLU A 169 -10.98 -7.19 -0.84
C GLU A 169 -11.38 -8.66 -1.08
N PRO A 170 -10.49 -9.48 -1.69
CA PRO A 170 -10.72 -10.90 -1.72
C PRO A 170 -11.01 -11.34 -0.29
N LYS A 171 -12.01 -12.20 -0.07
CA LYS A 171 -12.13 -12.82 1.24
C LYS A 171 -10.80 -13.50 1.51
N SER A 172 -10.13 -13.03 2.54
CA SER A 172 -8.85 -13.53 3.01
C SER A 172 -9.12 -14.88 3.67
N ILE A 173 -9.31 -15.89 2.82
CA ILE A 173 -9.50 -17.27 3.25
C ILE A 173 -8.11 -17.79 3.60
N PRO A 174 -7.92 -18.44 4.75
CA PRO A 174 -6.64 -19.03 5.07
C PRO A 174 -6.24 -20.06 4.01
N THR A 175 -5.20 -19.72 3.25
CA THR A 175 -4.46 -20.53 2.29
C THR A 175 -3.61 -21.64 2.93
N PHE A 176 -3.10 -21.43 4.14
CA PHE A 176 -2.17 -22.34 4.81
C PHE A 176 -2.79 -22.97 6.06
N GLU A 177 -2.45 -24.22 6.35
CA GLU A 177 -2.89 -24.93 7.54
C GLU A 177 -1.92 -24.74 8.72
N VAL A 178 -2.37 -24.97 9.95
CA VAL A 178 -1.49 -25.05 11.12
C VAL A 178 -0.48 -26.18 10.90
N GLY A 179 0.80 -25.87 11.08
CA GLY A 179 1.94 -26.76 10.81
C GLY A 179 2.55 -26.58 9.43
N ALA A 180 1.94 -25.81 8.52
CA ALA A 180 2.55 -25.47 7.24
C ALA A 180 3.85 -24.69 7.46
N ARG A 181 4.89 -25.07 6.71
CA ARG A 181 6.14 -24.30 6.63
C ARG A 181 6.06 -23.38 5.43
N VAL A 182 6.18 -22.09 5.67
CA VAL A 182 6.05 -21.03 4.68
C VAL A 182 7.31 -20.20 4.65
N LYS A 183 7.58 -19.57 3.51
CA LYS A 183 8.54 -18.48 3.43
C LYS A 183 7.80 -17.18 3.33
N VAL A 184 8.20 -16.19 4.13
CA VAL A 184 7.58 -14.87 4.12
C VAL A 184 8.41 -13.92 3.28
N ILE A 185 7.72 -13.12 2.47
CA ILE A 185 8.27 -11.97 1.78
C ILE A 185 7.40 -10.79 2.24
N PRO A 186 7.85 -10.04 3.26
CA PRO A 186 7.06 -8.99 3.88
C PRO A 186 7.00 -7.73 3.00
N PHE A 187 5.91 -6.98 3.11
CA PHE A 187 5.81 -5.65 2.50
C PHE A 187 6.71 -4.66 3.25
N GLY A 188 7.75 -4.16 2.59
CA GLY A 188 8.56 -3.03 3.08
C GLY A 188 9.54 -3.32 4.23
N SER A 189 9.67 -4.58 4.68
CA SER A 189 10.60 -4.92 5.78
C SER A 189 11.65 -5.93 5.34
N VAL A 190 12.92 -5.55 5.23
CA VAL A 190 13.99 -6.52 4.94
C VAL A 190 14.23 -7.51 6.10
N LYS A 191 13.71 -7.22 7.31
CA LYS A 191 13.93 -8.05 8.50
C LYS A 191 13.45 -9.49 8.33
N TYR A 192 12.35 -9.70 7.59
CA TYR A 192 11.71 -11.01 7.45
C TYR A 192 11.73 -11.54 6.02
N ASP A 193 12.55 -10.96 5.13
CA ASP A 193 12.63 -11.38 3.74
C ASP A 193 13.19 -12.81 3.61
N ASN A 194 12.45 -13.66 2.91
CA ASN A 194 12.74 -15.08 2.66
C ASN A 194 12.90 -15.92 3.94
N VAL A 195 12.39 -15.44 5.07
CA VAL A 195 12.44 -16.13 6.36
C VAL A 195 11.52 -17.34 6.35
N SER A 196 12.00 -18.46 6.88
CA SER A 196 11.20 -19.68 7.08
C SER A 196 10.43 -19.63 8.39
N LEU A 197 9.10 -19.73 8.27
CA LEU A 197 8.17 -19.73 9.39
C LEU A 197 7.34 -21.00 9.40
N THR A 198 6.92 -21.41 10.59
CA THR A 198 5.91 -22.45 10.79
C THR A 198 4.61 -21.81 11.27
N ILE A 199 3.49 -22.07 10.59
CA ILE A 199 2.17 -21.60 11.06
C ILE A 199 1.80 -22.35 12.33
N THR A 200 1.55 -21.64 13.42
CA THR A 200 1.20 -22.19 14.74
C THR A 200 -0.27 -21.99 15.10
N GLY A 201 -0.96 -21.07 14.44
CA GLY A 201 -2.37 -20.80 14.67
C GLY A 201 -3.00 -20.02 13.53
N ILE A 202 -4.31 -20.12 13.42
CA ILE A 202 -5.13 -19.40 12.43
C ILE A 202 -6.23 -18.70 13.22
N THR A 203 -6.31 -17.39 13.08
CA THR A 203 -7.39 -16.56 13.66
C THR A 203 -8.41 -16.22 12.57
N GLU A 204 -9.36 -15.34 12.88
CA GLU A 204 -10.33 -14.86 11.89
C GLU A 204 -9.65 -14.13 10.71
N ARG A 205 -8.47 -13.51 10.93
CA ARG A 205 -7.80 -12.66 9.92
C ARG A 205 -6.29 -12.85 9.80
N ASP A 206 -5.70 -13.69 10.64
CA ASP A 206 -4.25 -13.78 10.77
C ASP A 206 -3.76 -15.22 10.84
N TYR A 207 -2.56 -15.43 10.32
CA TYR A 207 -1.71 -16.53 10.77
C TYR A 207 -0.89 -16.07 11.96
N LEU A 208 -0.91 -16.88 13.01
CA LEU A 208 0.15 -16.89 14.00
C LEU A 208 1.24 -17.80 13.45
N ALA A 209 2.44 -17.26 13.30
CA ALA A 209 3.57 -17.96 12.75
C ALA A 209 4.75 -17.85 13.71
N ARG A 210 5.67 -18.81 13.62
CA ARG A 210 6.86 -18.86 14.45
C ARG A 210 8.09 -18.94 13.58
N HIS A 211 9.09 -18.12 13.88
CA HIS A 211 10.35 -18.12 13.18
C HIS A 211 11.14 -19.39 13.49
N ASP A 212 11.52 -20.13 12.46
CA ASP A 212 12.11 -21.47 12.63
C ASP A 212 13.48 -21.44 13.36
N GLN A 213 14.25 -20.35 13.21
CA GLN A 213 15.55 -20.18 13.88
C GLN A 213 15.49 -19.40 15.21
N THR A 214 14.72 -18.32 15.30
CA THR A 214 14.73 -17.43 16.48
C THR A 214 13.63 -17.73 17.48
N ASP A 215 12.66 -18.57 17.11
CA ASP A 215 11.44 -18.87 17.88
C ASP A 215 10.54 -17.63 18.13
N GLU A 216 10.84 -16.51 17.46
CA GLU A 216 10.03 -15.27 17.49
C GLU A 216 8.62 -15.55 16.96
N THR A 217 7.60 -15.04 17.67
CA THR A 217 6.21 -15.12 17.20
C THR A 217 5.91 -13.95 16.28
N ILE A 218 5.37 -14.25 15.11
CA ILE A 218 5.09 -13.31 14.03
C ILE A 218 3.60 -13.44 13.67
N VAL A 219 2.93 -12.30 13.51
CA VAL A 219 1.55 -12.23 13.03
C VAL A 219 1.58 -11.87 11.56
N ILE A 220 0.90 -12.66 10.74
CA ILE A 220 0.78 -12.44 9.29
C ILE A 220 -0.69 -12.24 8.97
N HIS A 221 -1.06 -11.03 8.54
CA HIS A 221 -2.42 -10.76 8.09
C HIS A 221 -2.69 -11.50 6.77
N PHE A 222 -3.86 -12.14 6.65
CA PHE A 222 -4.25 -12.84 5.42
C PHE A 222 -4.26 -11.92 4.19
N ASP A 223 -4.53 -10.63 4.40
CA ASP A 223 -4.56 -9.59 3.38
C ASP A 223 -3.15 -9.37 2.82
N GLY A 224 -2.83 -10.10 1.74
CA GLY A 224 -1.52 -10.05 1.08
C GLY A 224 -0.76 -11.38 1.08
N VAL A 225 -1.37 -12.46 1.55
CA VAL A 225 -0.79 -13.80 1.48
C VAL A 225 -1.18 -14.47 0.16
N THR A 226 -0.18 -14.74 -0.69
CA THR A 226 -0.35 -15.49 -1.94
C THR A 226 0.55 -16.73 -1.94
N ASN A 227 0.06 -17.84 -2.47
CA ASN A 227 0.90 -19.01 -2.73
C ASN A 227 1.91 -18.68 -3.84
N ALA A 228 3.17 -19.08 -3.65
CA ALA A 228 4.20 -18.95 -4.68
C ALA A 228 3.87 -19.72 -5.98
N GLU A 229 2.95 -20.70 -5.89
CA GLU A 229 2.50 -21.54 -7.00
C GLU A 229 1.23 -21.02 -7.70
N ASP A 230 0.58 -19.97 -7.20
CA ASP A 230 -0.57 -19.35 -7.86
C ASP A 230 -0.10 -18.07 -8.59
N PRO A 231 0.16 -18.14 -9.91
CA PRO A 231 0.39 -16.94 -10.69
C PRO A 231 -0.95 -16.24 -10.89
N ALA A 232 -1.25 -15.27 -10.01
CA ALA A 232 -2.35 -14.31 -10.20
C ALA A 232 -1.95 -13.20 -11.20
#